data_AF-A0AAW4KLR9-F1
#
_entry.id   AF-A0AAW4KLR9-F1
#
_cell.length_a   1.000
_cell.length_b   1.000
_cell.length_c   1.000
_cell.angle_alpha   90.00
_cell.angle_beta   90.00
_cell.angle_gamma   90.00
#
_symmetry.space_group_name_H-M   'P 1'
#
loop_
_entity.id
_entity.type
_entity.pdbx_description
1 polymer ?
#
loop_
_entity_poly.entity_id
_entity_poly.type
_entity_poly.pdbx_seq_one_letter_code
_entity_poly.pdbx_strand_id
1 'polypeptide(L)'
;DSSQNAIVIVAGSNGELTPASLRTCDAVLQAADVIICQLEVPMDTVGHALKRGRELGKTVILNPAPASGPLPADWYASIDYLIPN
;
A
#
# COMPACT_ATOMS: atom_id res chain seq x y z
N ASP A 1 9.83 -33.01 -9.28
CA ASP A 1 9.90 -31.54 -9.27
C ASP A 1 9.72 -30.95 -10.64
N SER A 2 8.50 -30.57 -10.98
CA SER A 2 8.19 -29.80 -12.20
C SER A 2 6.82 -29.13 -12.12
N SER A 3 6.41 -28.65 -10.94
CA SER A 3 5.18 -27.87 -10.82
C SER A 3 5.53 -26.39 -10.98
N GLN A 4 5.11 -25.79 -12.09
CA GLN A 4 5.19 -24.36 -12.34
C GLN A 4 3.77 -23.80 -12.26
N ASN A 5 3.52 -22.94 -11.28
CA ASN A 5 2.25 -22.22 -11.22
C ASN A 5 2.32 -21.05 -12.19
N ALA A 6 1.41 -21.01 -13.17
CA ALA A 6 1.19 -19.86 -14.01
C ALA A 6 0.03 -19.04 -13.43
N ILE A 7 0.31 -17.80 -13.04
CA ILE A 7 -0.68 -16.89 -12.46
C ILE A 7 -0.79 -15.68 -13.40
N VAL A 8 -2.01 -15.38 -13.85
CA VAL A 8 -2.32 -14.19 -14.63
C VAL A 8 -3.08 -13.22 -13.74
N ILE A 9 -2.57 -12.00 -13.62
CA ILE A 9 -3.20 -10.94 -12.82
C ILE A 9 -3.82 -9.92 -13.78
N VAL A 10 -5.06 -9.57 -13.52
CA VAL A 10 -5.74 -8.41 -14.12
C VAL A 10 -6.14 -7.50 -12.97
N ALA A 11 -5.57 -6.29 -12.91
CA ALA A 11 -5.78 -5.39 -11.78
C ALA A 11 -7.26 -5.04 -11.56
N GLY A 12 -8.03 -4.90 -12.65
CA GLY A 12 -9.45 -4.53 -12.58
C GLY A 12 -9.64 -3.26 -11.75
N SER A 13 -10.65 -3.25 -10.87
CA SER A 13 -10.94 -2.11 -10.00
C SER A 13 -9.80 -1.74 -9.05
N ASN A 14 -8.89 -2.68 -8.72
CA ASN A 14 -7.73 -2.36 -7.88
C ASN A 14 -6.81 -1.37 -8.59
N GLY A 15 -6.74 -1.42 -9.93
CA GLY A 15 -5.99 -0.48 -10.76
C GLY A 15 -6.61 0.92 -10.87
N GLU A 16 -7.86 1.09 -10.44
CA GLU A 16 -8.61 2.35 -10.51
C GLU A 16 -8.60 3.12 -9.17
N LEU A 17 -7.92 2.58 -8.16
CA LEU A 17 -7.76 3.26 -6.88
C LEU A 17 -6.90 4.51 -7.04
N THR A 18 -7.41 5.64 -6.55
CA THR A 18 -6.71 6.92 -6.59
C THR A 18 -6.54 7.51 -5.19
N PRO A 19 -5.61 8.46 -4.99
CA PRO A 19 -5.56 9.24 -3.75
C PRO A 19 -6.87 9.97 -3.44
N ALA A 20 -7.67 10.32 -4.46
CA ALA A 20 -8.98 10.94 -4.26
C ALA A 20 -9.98 9.98 -3.60
N SER A 21 -9.94 8.69 -3.99
CA SER A 21 -10.76 7.64 -3.39
C SER A 21 -10.51 7.56 -1.88
N LEU A 22 -9.24 7.62 -1.45
CA LEU A 22 -8.88 7.60 -0.03
C LEU A 22 -9.41 8.83 0.74
N ARG A 23 -9.39 10.02 0.14
CA ARG A 23 -9.94 11.22 0.78
C ARG A 23 -11.44 11.10 1.05
N THR A 24 -12.19 10.42 0.19
CA THR A 24 -13.63 10.19 0.43
C THR A 24 -13.90 9.26 1.60
N CYS A 25 -12.90 8.45 1.99
CA CYS A 25 -12.97 7.51 3.10
C CYS A 25 -12.04 7.91 4.28
N ASP A 26 -11.61 9.18 4.37
CA ASP A 26 -10.63 9.62 5.37
C ASP A 26 -11.09 9.39 6.81
N ALA A 27 -12.40 9.43 7.06
CA ALA A 27 -12.97 9.10 8.37
C ALA A 27 -12.61 7.67 8.83
N VAL A 28 -12.48 6.72 7.91
CA VAL A 28 -12.05 5.35 8.21
C VAL A 28 -10.58 5.31 8.61
N LEU A 29 -9.72 6.04 7.88
CA LEU A 29 -8.30 6.18 8.20
C LEU A 29 -8.09 6.85 9.57
N GLN A 30 -8.91 7.84 9.91
CA GLN A 30 -8.89 8.51 11.22
C GLN A 30 -9.31 7.59 12.37
N ALA A 31 -10.29 6.71 12.15
CA ALA A 31 -10.80 5.79 13.15
C ALA A 31 -9.90 4.55 13.35
N ALA A 32 -9.03 4.23 12.39
CA ALA A 32 -8.13 3.08 12.47
C ALA A 32 -6.99 3.31 13.48
N ASP A 33 -6.49 2.23 14.09
CA ASP A 33 -5.24 2.24 14.86
C ASP A 33 -4.02 1.89 13.98
N VAL A 34 -4.25 1.05 12.97
CA VAL A 34 -3.23 0.51 12.07
C VAL A 34 -3.69 0.64 10.62
N ILE A 35 -2.78 1.02 9.73
CA ILE A 35 -2.95 1.05 8.28
C ILE A 35 -1.92 0.11 7.66
N ILE A 36 -2.39 -0.84 6.85
CA ILE A 36 -1.54 -1.85 6.20
C ILE A 36 -1.75 -1.76 4.69
N CYS A 37 -0.66 -1.71 3.93
CA CYS A 37 -0.70 -1.66 2.46
C CYS A 37 0.16 -2.76 1.80
N GLN A 38 -0.19 -3.08 0.56
CA GLN A 38 0.57 -3.89 -0.40
C GLN A 38 0.71 -3.12 -1.73
N LEU A 39 1.49 -3.64 -2.69
CA LEU A 39 1.77 -3.01 -3.99
C LEU A 39 0.88 -3.53 -5.15
N GLU A 40 -0.33 -4.01 -4.85
CA GLU A 40 -1.31 -4.48 -5.85
C GLU A 40 -2.32 -3.41 -6.30
N VAL A 41 -2.11 -2.17 -5.87
CA VAL A 41 -2.88 -0.98 -6.28
C VAL A 41 -1.89 0.09 -6.78
N PRO A 42 -2.35 1.15 -7.46
CA PRO A 42 -1.46 2.22 -7.94
C PRO A 42 -0.54 2.77 -6.84
N MET A 43 0.75 2.91 -7.19
CA MET A 43 1.80 3.34 -6.27
C MET A 43 1.51 4.72 -5.65
N ASP A 44 0.91 5.63 -6.41
CA ASP A 44 0.51 6.95 -5.93
C ASP A 44 -0.52 6.87 -4.80
N THR A 45 -1.47 5.93 -4.90
CA THR A 45 -2.46 5.66 -3.86
C THR A 45 -1.81 5.05 -2.62
N VAL A 46 -0.89 4.08 -2.78
CA VAL A 46 -0.13 3.53 -1.65
C VAL A 46 0.65 4.63 -0.94
N GLY A 47 1.45 5.41 -1.67
CA GLY A 47 2.22 6.51 -1.10
C GLY A 47 1.36 7.54 -0.36
N HIS A 48 0.17 7.85 -0.90
CA HIS A 48 -0.79 8.70 -0.22
C HIS A 48 -1.29 8.10 1.10
N ALA A 49 -1.64 6.81 1.12
CA ALA A 49 -2.09 6.10 2.32
C ALA A 49 -1.01 6.06 3.41
N LEU A 50 0.23 5.74 3.03
CA LEU A 50 1.37 5.68 3.95
C LEU A 50 1.60 7.05 4.61
N LYS A 51 1.69 8.11 3.80
CA LYS A 51 1.88 9.48 4.29
C LYS A 51 0.71 9.91 5.19
N ARG A 52 -0.53 9.63 4.78
CA ARG A 52 -1.71 9.99 5.54
C ARG A 52 -1.77 9.27 6.89
N GLY A 53 -1.43 7.98 6.93
CA GLY A 53 -1.33 7.23 8.18
C GLY A 53 -0.32 7.83 9.14
N ARG A 54 0.85 8.24 8.62
CA ARG A 54 1.90 8.91 9.39
C ARG A 54 1.47 10.27 9.95
N GLU A 55 0.75 11.07 9.15
CA GLU A 55 0.18 12.37 9.57
C GLU A 55 -0.86 12.21 10.68
N LEU A 56 -1.66 11.14 10.61
CA LEU A 56 -2.68 10.80 11.58
C LEU A 56 -2.14 10.10 12.84
N GLY A 57 -0.82 9.86 12.91
CA GLY A 57 -0.17 9.18 14.03
C GLY A 57 -0.57 7.71 14.15
N LYS A 58 -0.94 7.05 13.04
CA LYS A 58 -1.30 5.63 13.00
C LYS A 58 -0.06 4.76 12.89
N THR A 59 -0.17 3.50 13.29
CA THR A 59 0.85 2.51 12.94
C THR A 59 0.74 2.20 11.45
N VAL A 60 1.81 2.39 10.69
CA VAL A 60 1.84 2.16 9.25
C VAL A 60 2.70 0.95 8.92
N ILE A 61 2.10 -0.02 8.23
CA ILE A 61 2.75 -1.26 7.79
C ILE A 61 2.74 -1.33 6.27
N LEU A 62 3.90 -1.61 5.68
CA LEU A 62 4.02 -1.92 4.26
C LEU A 62 4.53 -3.34 4.06
N ASN A 63 3.75 -4.15 3.34
CA ASN A 63 4.26 -5.34 2.68
C ASN A 63 4.63 -4.98 1.23
N PRO A 64 5.92 -4.92 0.87
CA PRO A 64 6.36 -4.49 -0.45
C PRO A 64 6.24 -5.61 -1.51
N ALA A 65 5.08 -6.28 -1.54
CA ALA A 65 4.74 -7.32 -2.49
C ALA A 65 3.60 -6.88 -3.43
N PRO A 66 3.63 -7.27 -4.71
CA PRO A 66 4.72 -7.94 -5.39
C PRO A 66 5.94 -7.02 -5.57
N ALA A 67 7.14 -7.59 -5.55
CA ALA A 67 8.36 -6.84 -5.82
C ALA A 67 8.38 -6.38 -7.29
N SER A 68 8.18 -5.08 -7.52
CA SER A 68 8.12 -4.47 -8.86
C SER A 68 9.31 -3.54 -9.15
N GLY A 69 10.09 -3.18 -8.12
CA GLY A 69 11.23 -2.29 -8.21
C GLY A 69 11.60 -1.69 -6.85
N PRO A 70 12.56 -0.75 -6.79
CA PRO A 70 12.86 -0.03 -5.55
C PRO A 70 11.68 0.83 -5.12
N LEU A 71 11.42 0.87 -3.81
CA LEU A 71 10.44 1.78 -3.23
C LEU A 71 10.95 3.24 -3.30
N PRO A 72 10.06 4.24 -3.47
CA PRO A 72 10.43 5.64 -3.31
C PRO A 72 11.05 5.91 -1.95
N ALA A 73 12.18 6.64 -1.92
CA ALA A 73 12.97 6.83 -0.70
C ALA A 73 12.25 7.62 0.38
N ASP A 74 11.32 8.49 0.00
CA ASP A 74 10.50 9.27 0.92
C ASP A 74 9.45 8.44 1.66
N TRP A 75 9.10 7.25 1.16
CA TRP A 75 8.13 6.36 1.82
C TRP A 75 8.65 5.82 3.15
N TYR A 76 9.96 5.55 3.26
CA TYR A 76 10.54 4.94 4.46
C TYR A 76 10.29 5.77 5.72
N ALA A 77 10.20 7.10 5.60
CA ALA A 77 9.89 7.98 6.74
C ALA A 77 8.43 7.87 7.23
N SER A 78 7.56 7.23 6.45
CA SER A 78 6.14 7.06 6.73
C SER A 78 5.77 5.64 7.18
N ILE A 79 6.74 4.72 7.25
CA ILE A 79 6.51 3.30 7.54
C ILE A 79 7.10 2.95 8.89
N ASP A 80 6.31 2.33 9.77
CA ASP A 80 6.78 1.81 11.06
C ASP A 80 7.30 0.37 10.91
N TYR A 81 6.62 -0.44 10.09
CA TYR A 81 7.00 -1.83 9.82
C TYR A 81 7.03 -2.10 8.32
N LEU A 82 8.18 -2.55 7.83
CA LEU A 82 8.36 -3.06 6.47
C LEU A 82 8.52 -4.59 6.53
N ILE A 83 7.66 -5.32 5.81
CA ILE A 83 7.62 -6.81 5.86
C ILE A 83 7.91 -7.44 4.48
N PRO A 84 9.17 -7.45 4.01
CA PRO A 84 9.56 -8.10 2.75
C PRO A 84 9.68 -9.64 2.89
N ASN A 85 9.88 -10.33 1.77
CA ASN A 85 10.27 -11.75 1.70
C ASN A 85 11.58 -11.96 0.93
#